data_AF-A0A1Y2A0A6-F1
#
_entry.id   AF-A0A1Y2A0A6-F1
#
_cell.length_a   1.000
_cell.length_b   1.000
_cell.length_c   1.000
_cell.angle_alpha   90.00
_cell.angle_beta   90.00
_cell.angle_gamma   90.00
#
_symmetry.space_group_name_H-M   'P 1'
#
loop_
_entity.id
_entity.type
_entity.pdbx_description
1 polymer ?
#
loop_
_entity_poly.entity_id
_entity_poly.type
_entity_poly.pdbx_seq_one_letter_code
_entity_poly.pdbx_strand_id
1 'polypeptide(L)'
;MDPTDFAAQLILSVIIGEAPPREEFLHLVEITRPIQIIGYKKAAAALEKKRTGFPPTFPLQNYEGDYYNSLNAVAISIVEEVQRLCMNVEGGSRTNYLLLPYDGDTFYWRADRDAKLSKGIWPFFLPDPHKVSFKGVVDLLT
;
A
#
# COMPACT_ATOMS: atom_id res chain seq x y z
N MET A 1 -7.08 10.48 -13.01
CA MET A 1 -6.20 10.27 -14.18
C MET A 1 -4.90 9.69 -13.69
N ASP A 2 -4.60 8.45 -14.05
CA ASP A 2 -3.41 7.72 -13.65
C ASP A 2 -2.45 7.47 -14.86
N PRO A 3 -1.21 6.98 -14.67
CA PRO A 3 -0.26 6.66 -15.72
C PRO A 3 -0.80 5.66 -16.73
N THR A 4 -1.73 4.79 -16.35
CA THR A 4 -2.41 3.87 -17.27
C THR A 4 -3.37 4.65 -18.16
N ASP A 5 -4.13 5.61 -17.61
CA ASP A 5 -4.95 6.54 -18.40
C ASP A 5 -4.10 7.33 -19.39
N PHE A 6 -2.95 7.84 -18.94
CA PHE A 6 -2.02 8.58 -19.80
C PHE A 6 -1.40 7.70 -20.88
N ALA A 7 -0.96 6.48 -20.53
CA ALA A 7 -0.44 5.52 -21.49
C ALA A 7 -1.50 5.15 -22.53
N ALA A 8 -2.75 4.95 -22.10
CA ALA A 8 -3.87 4.66 -22.99
C ALA A 8 -4.16 5.84 -23.93
N GLN A 9 -4.17 7.08 -23.44
CA GLN A 9 -4.34 8.28 -24.27
C GLN A 9 -3.22 8.45 -25.29
N LEU A 10 -1.96 8.20 -24.90
CA LEU A 10 -0.80 8.22 -25.80
C LEU A 10 -0.93 7.17 -26.91
N ILE A 11 -1.28 5.93 -26.54
CA ILE A 11 -1.49 4.84 -27.50
C ILE A 11 -2.64 5.17 -28.44
N LEU A 12 -3.75 5.68 -27.91
CA LEU A 12 -4.92 6.06 -28.70
C LEU A 12 -4.58 7.16 -29.71
N SER A 13 -3.83 8.19 -29.29
CA SER A 13 -3.38 9.29 -30.17
C SER A 13 -2.61 8.75 -31.38
N VAL A 14 -1.68 7.81 -31.13
CA VAL A 14 -0.91 7.16 -32.20
C VAL A 14 -1.83 6.35 -33.14
N ILE A 15 -2.81 5.61 -32.59
CA ILE A 15 -3.74 4.80 -33.39
C ILE A 15 -4.61 5.66 -34.31
N ILE A 16 -5.07 6.82 -33.84
CA ILE A 16 -5.94 7.73 -34.63
C ILE A 16 -5.16 8.70 -35.52
N GLY A 17 -3.83 8.63 -35.54
CA GLY A 17 -2.98 9.51 -36.35
C GLY A 17 -2.83 10.92 -35.79
N GLU A 18 -3.15 11.13 -34.51
CA GLU A 18 -2.90 12.37 -33.80
C GLU A 18 -1.51 12.38 -33.19
N ALA A 19 -0.84 13.54 -33.23
CA ALA A 19 0.41 13.72 -32.52
C ALA A 19 0.10 13.81 -31.03
N PRO A 20 0.60 12.87 -30.18
CA PRO A 20 0.39 12.98 -28.75
C PRO A 20 1.00 14.30 -28.23
N PRO A 21 0.37 14.99 -27.26
CA PRO A 21 0.87 16.25 -26.71
C PRO A 21 2.13 16.03 -25.83
N ARG A 22 3.23 15.65 -26.47
CA ARG A 22 4.49 15.20 -25.84
C ARG A 22 5.02 16.20 -24.81
N GLU A 23 5.00 17.48 -25.15
CA GLU A 23 5.49 18.54 -24.27
C GLU A 23 4.67 18.64 -22.98
N GLU A 24 3.35 18.46 -23.07
CA GLU A 24 2.47 18.44 -21.90
C GLU A 24 2.79 17.26 -20.99
N PHE A 25 3.05 16.08 -21.56
CA PHE A 25 3.45 14.91 -20.77
C PHE A 25 4.81 15.08 -20.10
N LEU A 26 5.80 15.62 -20.81
CA LEU A 26 7.12 15.88 -20.21
C LEU A 26 7.00 16.86 -19.05
N HIS A 27 6.24 17.94 -19.24
CA HIS A 27 5.97 18.91 -18.19
C HIS A 27 5.25 18.30 -16.99
N LEU A 28 4.24 17.45 -17.22
CA LEU A 28 3.55 16.71 -16.16
C LEU A 28 4.51 15.80 -15.39
N VAL A 29 5.43 15.11 -16.07
CA VAL A 29 6.44 14.25 -15.40
C VAL A 29 7.39 15.09 -14.56
N GLU A 30 7.86 16.23 -15.06
CA GLU A 30 8.74 17.15 -14.35
C GLU A 30 8.11 17.70 -13.06
N ILE A 31 6.81 18.02 -13.10
CA ILE A 31 6.07 18.52 -11.94
C ILE A 31 5.73 17.38 -10.96
N THR A 32 5.24 16.25 -11.47
CA THR A 32 4.69 15.19 -10.61
C THR A 32 5.76 14.35 -9.92
N ARG A 33 6.92 14.14 -10.55
CA ARG A 33 8.02 13.36 -9.96
C ARG A 33 8.47 13.90 -8.59
N PRO A 34 8.86 15.18 -8.43
CA PRO A 34 9.28 15.69 -7.12
C PRO A 34 8.15 15.66 -6.09
N ILE A 35 6.91 15.93 -6.50
CA ILE A 35 5.73 15.86 -5.62
C ILE A 35 5.56 14.44 -5.07
N GLN A 36 5.67 13.41 -5.93
CA GLN A 36 5.59 12.01 -5.50
C GLN A 36 6.70 11.65 -4.51
N ILE A 37 7.94 12.02 -4.82
CA ILE A 37 9.11 11.73 -3.96
C ILE A 37 8.93 12.39 -2.59
N ILE A 38 8.54 13.68 -2.56
CA ILE A 38 8.32 14.42 -1.32
C ILE A 38 7.12 13.85 -0.55
N GLY A 39 6.04 13.50 -1.26
CA GLY A 39 4.83 12.92 -0.68
C GLY A 39 5.13 11.63 0.08
N TYR A 40 5.87 10.71 -0.53
CA TYR A 40 6.29 9.47 0.15
C TYR A 40 7.21 9.71 1.34
N LYS A 41 8.19 10.62 1.22
CA LYS A 41 9.06 10.99 2.34
C LYS A 41 8.25 11.53 3.52
N LYS A 42 7.25 12.36 3.25
CA LYS A 42 6.34 12.90 4.29
C LYS A 42 5.48 11.80 4.90
N ALA A 43 4.92 10.89 4.09
CA ALA A 43 4.12 9.78 4.57
C ALA A 43 4.93 8.84 5.49
N ALA A 44 6.15 8.48 5.07
CA ALA A 44 7.06 7.66 5.85
C ALA A 44 7.43 8.34 7.18
N ALA A 45 7.80 9.63 7.16
CA ALA A 45 8.11 10.38 8.37
C ALA A 45 6.89 10.49 9.31
N ALA A 46 5.69 10.67 8.77
CA ALA A 46 4.46 10.74 9.55
C ALA A 46 4.10 9.41 10.22
N LEU A 47 4.36 8.28 9.55
CA LEU A 47 4.22 6.94 10.13
C LEU A 47 5.18 6.77 11.30
N GLU A 48 6.48 6.97 11.08
CA GLU A 48 7.49 6.78 12.14
C GLU A 48 7.27 7.72 13.34
N LYS A 49 6.90 8.99 13.10
CA LYS A 49 6.66 9.97 14.17
C LYS A 49 5.52 9.58 15.12
N LYS A 50 4.50 8.90 14.60
CA LYS A 50 3.29 8.52 15.37
C LYS A 50 3.34 7.09 15.90
N ARG A 51 4.42 6.34 15.61
CA ARG A 51 4.63 5.02 16.18
C ARG A 51 4.89 5.14 17.68
N THR A 52 4.12 4.44 18.49
CA THR A 52 4.18 4.54 19.96
C THR A 52 5.12 3.50 20.57
N GLY A 53 5.38 2.41 19.84
CA GLY A 53 6.18 1.28 20.32
C GLY A 53 5.43 0.39 21.31
N PHE A 54 4.14 0.61 21.54
CA PHE A 54 3.30 -0.33 22.28
C PHE A 54 3.24 -1.65 21.51
N PRO A 55 3.60 -2.78 22.14
CA PRO A 55 3.60 -4.07 21.46
C PRO A 55 2.15 -4.52 21.17
N PRO A 56 1.95 -5.43 20.20
CA PRO A 56 0.67 -6.08 19.98
C PRO A 56 0.14 -6.74 21.26
N THR A 57 -1.17 -6.70 21.48
CA THR A 57 -1.79 -7.25 22.70
C THR A 57 -1.70 -8.77 22.74
N PHE A 58 -1.89 -9.39 21.58
CA PHE A 58 -1.86 -10.86 21.39
C PHE A 58 -0.57 -11.33 20.71
N PRO A 59 -0.24 -12.63 20.80
CA PRO A 59 0.78 -13.26 19.95
C PRO A 59 0.46 -13.06 18.45
N LEU A 60 1.49 -13.03 17.60
CA LEU A 60 1.33 -12.75 16.17
C LEU A 60 0.44 -13.78 15.46
N GLN A 61 0.48 -15.03 15.90
CA GLN A 61 -0.36 -16.12 15.40
C GLN A 61 -1.85 -15.77 15.44
N ASN A 62 -2.29 -15.01 16.45
CA ASN A 62 -3.70 -14.69 16.65
C ASN A 62 -4.23 -13.67 15.63
N TYR A 63 -3.35 -13.01 14.86
CA TYR A 63 -3.74 -12.08 13.80
C TYR A 63 -3.78 -12.75 12.42
N GLU A 64 -3.34 -14.01 12.30
CA GLU A 64 -3.41 -14.77 11.05
C GLU A 64 -4.86 -15.02 10.62
N GLY A 65 -5.07 -15.07 9.30
CA GLY A 65 -6.34 -15.45 8.71
C GLY A 65 -6.74 -14.61 7.50
N ASP A 66 -7.88 -14.97 6.93
CA ASP A 66 -8.47 -14.27 5.79
C ASP A 66 -9.51 -13.26 6.28
N TYR A 67 -9.34 -12.01 5.88
CA TYR A 67 -10.16 -10.88 6.25
C TYR A 67 -11.02 -10.45 5.07
N TYR A 68 -12.32 -10.43 5.29
CA TYR A 68 -13.32 -10.14 4.27
C TYR A 68 -13.84 -8.72 4.41
N ASN A 69 -14.11 -8.06 3.29
CA ASN A 69 -14.81 -6.78 3.31
C ASN A 69 -16.32 -6.98 3.57
N SER A 70 -17.08 -5.89 3.67
CA SER A 70 -18.53 -5.91 3.88
C SER A 70 -19.32 -6.58 2.75
N LEU A 71 -18.70 -6.82 1.59
CA LEU A 71 -19.28 -7.53 0.46
C LEU A 71 -18.94 -9.03 0.48
N ASN A 72 -18.30 -9.51 1.55
CA ASN A 72 -17.89 -10.90 1.74
C ASN A 72 -16.92 -11.43 0.67
N ALA A 73 -16.18 -10.53 0.01
CA ALA A 73 -15.01 -10.89 -0.79
C ALA A 73 -13.77 -10.86 0.11
N VAL A 74 -12.85 -11.82 -0.04
CA VAL A 74 -11.56 -11.76 0.67
C VAL A 74 -10.88 -10.47 0.24
N ALA A 75 -10.63 -9.60 1.20
CA ALA A 75 -9.90 -8.37 0.94
C ALA A 75 -8.41 -8.61 1.11
N ILE A 76 -8.05 -9.36 2.16
CA ILE A 76 -6.68 -9.47 2.66
C ILE A 76 -6.48 -10.84 3.35
N SER A 77 -5.36 -11.50 3.11
CA SER A 77 -4.90 -12.67 3.87
C SER A 77 -3.67 -12.29 4.69
N ILE A 78 -3.66 -12.64 5.97
CA ILE A 78 -2.54 -12.40 6.91
C ILE A 78 -1.92 -13.74 7.28
N VAL A 79 -0.59 -13.83 7.11
CA VAL A 79 0.20 -15.02 7.46
C VAL A 79 1.39 -14.58 8.31
N GLU A 80 1.73 -15.33 9.34
CA GLU A 80 2.95 -15.15 10.11
C GLU A 80 4.13 -15.85 9.41
N GLU A 81 5.18 -15.09 9.13
CA GLU A 81 6.44 -15.59 8.62
C GLU A 81 7.58 -15.13 9.53
N VAL A 82 8.26 -16.08 10.17
CA VAL A 82 9.48 -15.84 10.96
C VAL A 82 9.30 -14.67 11.96
N GLN A 83 8.28 -14.76 12.83
CA GLN A 83 7.94 -13.74 13.83
C GLN A 83 7.54 -12.38 13.25
N ARG A 84 6.96 -12.36 12.06
CA ARG A 84 6.45 -11.15 11.42
C ARG A 84 5.14 -11.47 10.71
N LEU A 85 4.28 -10.47 10.58
CA LEU A 85 3.06 -10.61 9.79
C LEU A 85 3.30 -10.19 8.35
N CYS A 86 2.84 -11.01 7.41
CA CYS A 86 2.84 -10.76 5.98
C CYS A 86 1.39 -10.64 5.50
N MET A 87 1.09 -9.52 4.88
CA MET A 87 -0.23 -9.21 4.32
C MET A 87 -0.24 -9.46 2.82
N ASN A 88 -1.11 -10.34 2.34
CA ASN A 88 -1.33 -10.62 0.93
C ASN A 88 -2.68 -10.05 0.51
N VAL A 89 -2.71 -9.24 -0.56
CA VAL A 89 -3.97 -8.75 -1.13
C VAL A 89 -4.44 -9.75 -2.19
N GLU A 90 -5.67 -10.24 -2.06
CA GLU A 90 -6.24 -11.21 -3.01
C GLU A 90 -6.26 -10.64 -4.44
N GLY A 91 -6.05 -11.49 -5.45
CA GLY A 91 -6.03 -11.09 -6.86
C GLY A 91 -4.68 -10.57 -7.37
N GLY A 92 -3.66 -10.44 -6.51
CA GLY A 92 -2.32 -10.03 -6.91
C GLY A 92 -1.23 -10.89 -6.27
N SER A 93 -0.69 -11.88 -6.99
CA SER A 93 0.46 -12.70 -6.53
C SER A 93 1.74 -11.89 -6.24
N ARG A 94 1.75 -10.60 -6.60
CA ARG A 94 2.87 -9.66 -6.40
C ARG A 94 2.63 -8.66 -5.26
N THR A 95 1.46 -8.68 -4.62
CA THR A 95 1.05 -7.67 -3.64
C THR A 95 1.07 -8.22 -2.23
N ASN A 96 2.28 -8.50 -1.75
CA ASN A 96 2.54 -8.83 -0.34
C ASN A 96 3.08 -7.61 0.42
N TYR A 97 2.90 -7.52 1.73
CA TYR A 97 3.48 -6.48 2.55
C TYR A 97 3.93 -7.02 3.89
N LEU A 98 5.16 -6.71 4.26
CA LEU A 98 5.62 -6.94 5.62
C LEU A 98 4.94 -5.92 6.54
N LEU A 99 4.20 -6.43 7.52
CA LEU A 99 3.57 -5.65 8.57
C LEU A 99 4.51 -5.54 9.77
N LEU A 100 4.68 -4.31 10.24
CA LEU A 100 5.49 -3.93 11.38
C LEU A 100 4.56 -3.44 12.50
N PRO A 101 4.87 -3.68 13.78
CA PRO A 101 4.11 -3.14 14.90
C PRO A 101 4.07 -1.61 14.85
N TYR A 102 2.89 -1.03 15.06
CA TYR A 102 2.68 0.42 15.05
C TYR A 102 2.29 0.95 16.44
N ASP A 103 1.16 0.47 16.96
CA ASP A 103 0.55 0.90 18.22
C ASP A 103 -0.49 -0.13 18.66
N GLY A 104 -0.13 -0.97 19.64
CA GLY A 104 -1.00 -2.08 20.08
C GLY A 104 -1.33 -3.02 18.92
N ASP A 105 -2.62 -3.24 18.70
CA ASP A 105 -3.15 -4.11 17.64
C ASP A 105 -3.23 -3.41 16.27
N THR A 106 -2.50 -2.30 16.11
CA THR A 106 -2.29 -1.66 14.82
C THR A 106 -0.91 -1.99 14.29
N PHE A 107 -0.87 -2.39 13.03
CA PHE A 107 0.33 -2.66 12.26
C PHE A 107 0.41 -1.70 11.08
N TYR A 108 1.60 -1.54 10.52
CA TYR A 108 1.82 -0.73 9.33
C TYR A 108 2.83 -1.38 8.39
N TRP A 109 2.79 -1.03 7.12
CA TRP A 109 3.89 -1.29 6.20
C TRP A 109 4.57 0.02 5.81
N ARG A 110 5.83 -0.07 5.37
CA ARG A 110 6.61 1.13 5.03
C ARG A 110 6.04 1.83 3.81
N ALA A 111 5.93 3.15 3.89
CA ALA A 111 5.65 4.00 2.75
C ALA A 111 6.91 4.15 1.88
N ASP A 112 7.16 3.14 1.05
CA ASP A 112 8.28 3.09 0.10
C ASP A 112 7.75 3.18 -1.33
N ARG A 113 8.15 4.23 -2.05
CA ARG A 113 7.73 4.48 -3.43
C ARG A 113 8.22 3.39 -4.37
N ASP A 114 9.50 3.06 -4.30
CA ASP A 114 10.14 2.22 -5.30
C ASP A 114 9.69 0.76 -5.11
N ALA A 115 9.49 0.33 -3.86
CA ALA A 115 8.87 -0.96 -3.55
C ALA A 115 7.40 -1.05 -3.97
N LYS A 116 6.67 0.07 -4.03
CA LYS A 116 5.26 0.11 -4.52
C LYS A 116 5.20 0.10 -6.05
N LEU A 117 6.12 0.82 -6.70
CA LEU A 117 6.22 0.85 -8.17
C LEU A 117 6.53 -0.54 -8.74
N SER A 118 7.42 -1.31 -8.11
CA SER A 118 7.73 -2.68 -8.56
C SER A 118 6.53 -3.64 -8.47
N LYS A 119 5.54 -3.32 -7.64
CA LYS A 119 4.29 -4.08 -7.46
C LYS A 119 3.16 -3.61 -8.38
N GLY A 120 3.37 -2.54 -9.16
CA GLY A 120 2.34 -1.98 -10.04
C GLY A 120 1.19 -1.32 -9.28
N ILE A 121 1.45 -0.80 -8.08
CA ILE A 121 0.40 -0.29 -7.17
C ILE A 121 0.39 1.23 -7.16
N TRP A 122 -0.82 1.78 -7.08
CA TRP A 122 -1.05 3.21 -7.02
C TRP A 122 -0.41 3.87 -5.78
N PRO A 123 0.26 5.03 -5.93
CA PRO A 123 0.87 5.68 -4.80
C PRO A 123 -0.14 6.35 -3.87
N PHE A 124 -0.11 5.96 -2.60
CA PHE A 124 -0.87 6.60 -1.52
C PHE A 124 0.05 7.51 -0.70
N PHE A 125 -0.14 8.83 -0.79
CA PHE A 125 0.64 9.83 -0.04
C PHE A 125 0.16 10.07 1.38
N LEU A 126 -0.98 9.49 1.76
CA LEU A 126 -1.49 9.55 3.12
C LEU A 126 -0.89 8.42 3.94
N PRO A 127 -0.64 8.61 5.25
CA PRO A 127 -0.12 7.57 6.12
C PRO A 127 -1.18 6.50 6.46
N ASP A 128 -2.45 6.89 6.56
CA ASP A 128 -3.50 5.97 7.04
C ASP A 128 -3.75 4.76 6.13
N PRO A 129 -3.69 4.89 4.78
CA PRO A 129 -3.69 3.74 3.89
C PRO A 129 -2.55 2.75 4.10
N HIS A 130 -1.52 3.06 4.90
CA HIS A 130 -0.41 2.14 5.21
C HIS A 130 -0.57 1.43 6.56
N LYS A 131 -1.74 1.52 7.18
CA LYS A 131 -2.03 0.92 8.49
C LYS A 131 -3.12 -0.14 8.37
N VAL A 132 -3.01 -1.15 9.23
CA VAL A 132 -4.05 -2.16 9.48
C VAL A 132 -4.31 -2.20 10.97
N SER A 133 -5.55 -1.99 11.39
CA SER A 133 -5.95 -2.11 12.78
C SER A 133 -6.86 -3.31 12.94
N PHE A 134 -6.47 -4.23 13.83
CA PHE A 134 -7.26 -5.40 14.16
C PHE A 134 -8.23 -5.06 15.30
N LYS A 135 -9.45 -5.59 15.23
CA LYS A 135 -10.47 -5.46 16.28
C LYS A 135 -10.99 -6.84 16.63
N GLY A 136 -11.02 -7.16 17.92
CA GLY A 136 -11.65 -8.40 18.41
C GLY A 136 -10.84 -9.66 18.13
N VAL A 137 -9.51 -9.57 18.15
CA VAL A 137 -8.66 -10.77 18.21
C VAL A 137 -8.98 -11.49 19.52
N VAL A 138 -9.56 -12.68 19.42
CA VAL A 138 -10.01 -13.45 20.59
C VAL A 138 -8.83 -14.28 21.09
N ASP A 139 -8.62 -14.32 22.39
CA ASP A 139 -7.73 -15.29 23.04
C ASP A 139 -8.24 -16.70 22.73
N LEU A 140 -7.62 -17.37 21.75
CA LEU A 140 -7.74 -18.81 21.59
C LEU A 140 -6.89 -19.47 22.68
N LEU A 141 -7.40 -19.45 23.91
CA LEU A 141 -6.92 -20.30 24.99
C LEU A 141 -7.28 -21.76 24.64
N THR A 142 -6.29 -22.51 24.17
CA THR A 142 -6.24 -23.98 24.27
C THR A 142 -5.01 -24.39 25.04
#